data_AF-A0A2N0X5J3-F1
#
_entry.id   AF-A0A2N0X5J3-F1
#
_cell.length_a   1.000
_cell.length_b   1.000
_cell.length_c   1.000
_cell.angle_alpha   90.00
_cell.angle_beta   90.00
_cell.angle_gamma   90.00
#
_symmetry.space_group_name_H-M   'P 1'
#
loop_
_entity.id
_entity.type
_entity.pdbx_description
1 polymer ?
#
loop_
_entity_poly.entity_id
_entity_poly.type
_entity_poly.pdbx_seq_one_letter_code
_entity_poly.pdbx_strand_id
1 'polypeptide(L)'
;MYHLRTKGGRQEIDLIVELDNRRVLPIEVKLKEAVDDRDVRYLHWLESKIGDRVVDKVVVTTGKHAYRRADGVVVVPLALLGP
;
A
#
# COMPACT_ATOMS: atom_id res chain seq x y z
N MET A 1 -5.24 -9.65 9.29
CA MET A 1 -5.39 -8.38 8.54
C MET A 1 -5.60 -7.28 9.54
N TYR A 2 -4.86 -6.18 9.41
CA TYR A 2 -4.83 -5.07 10.36
C TYR A 2 -5.03 -3.73 9.64
N HIS A 3 -5.34 -2.70 10.41
CA HIS A 3 -5.33 -1.30 9.98
C HIS A 3 -4.38 -0.53 10.89
N LEU A 4 -3.66 0.47 10.35
CA LEU A 4 -2.72 1.28 11.12
C LEU A 4 -3.08 2.76 11.01
N ARG A 5 -3.25 3.42 12.16
CA ARG A 5 -3.35 4.88 12.26
C ARG A 5 -2.57 5.37 13.46
N THR A 6 -1.67 6.33 13.27
CA THR A 6 -0.87 6.91 14.36
C THR A 6 -1.62 8.03 15.08
N LYS A 7 -1.17 8.36 16.30
CA LYS A 7 -1.77 9.42 17.12
C LYS A 7 -1.76 10.76 16.36
N GLY A 8 -2.95 11.32 16.18
CA GLY A 8 -3.20 12.56 15.44
C GLY A 8 -3.35 12.37 13.92
N GLY A 9 -3.49 11.13 13.41
CA GLY A 9 -3.69 10.87 11.98
C GLY A 9 -2.48 11.20 11.11
N ARG A 10 -1.29 11.30 11.71
CA ARG A 10 -0.06 11.70 11.01
C ARG A 10 0.41 10.68 9.99
N GLN A 11 0.13 9.41 10.23
CA GLN A 11 0.37 8.31 9.29
C GLN A 11 -0.81 7.35 9.38
N GLU A 12 -1.24 6.89 8.23
CA GLU A 12 -2.34 5.96 8.07
C GLU A 12 -1.99 4.97 6.97
N ILE A 13 -2.31 3.70 7.18
CA ILE A 13 -2.28 2.66 6.17
C ILE A 13 -3.60 1.91 6.26
N ASP A 14 -4.36 1.91 5.17
CA ASP A 14 -5.70 1.34 5.11
C ASP A 14 -5.69 -0.12 5.55
N LEU A 15 -4.79 -0.94 4.98
CA LEU A 15 -4.71 -2.37 5.27
C LEU A 15 -3.26 -2.83 5.41
N ILE A 16 -3.00 -3.70 6.37
CA ILE A 16 -1.74 -4.42 6.53
C ILE A 16 -2.07 -5.91 6.59
N VAL A 17 -1.53 -6.66 5.64
CA VAL A 17 -1.54 -8.13 5.68
C VAL A 17 -0.22 -8.58 6.30
N GLU A 18 -0.30 -9.29 7.43
CA GLU A 18 0.86 -9.98 7.99
C GLU A 18 0.93 -11.38 7.38
N LEU A 19 2.11 -11.71 6.86
CA LEU A 19 2.47 -12.99 6.28
C LEU A 19 3.32 -13.79 7.28
N ASP A 20 3.69 -15.00 6.90
CA ASP A 20 4.63 -15.81 7.68
C ASP A 20 5.92 -15.03 8.00
N ASN A 21 6.49 -15.34 9.18
CA ASN A 21 7.70 -14.71 9.71
C ASN A 21 7.59 -13.19 9.93
N ARG A 22 6.39 -12.69 10.26
CA ARG A 22 6.11 -11.27 10.58
C ARG A 22 6.44 -10.30 9.44
N ARG A 23 6.49 -10.81 8.21
CA ARG A 23 6.57 -10.02 6.99
C ARG A 23 5.22 -9.36 6.74
N VAL A 24 5.21 -8.22 6.10
CA VAL A 24 4.00 -7.43 5.90
C VAL A 24 3.86 -6.92 4.48
N LEU A 25 2.61 -6.87 4.02
CA LEU A 25 2.19 -6.25 2.78
C LEU A 25 1.24 -5.10 3.13
N PRO A 26 1.71 -3.85 3.18
CA PRO A 26 0.86 -2.68 3.32
C PRO A 26 0.14 -2.35 2.01
N ILE A 27 -1.14 -2.02 2.15
CA ILE A 27 -2.05 -1.73 1.04
C ILE A 27 -2.80 -0.44 1.32
N GLU A 28 -2.81 0.45 0.33
CA GLU A 28 -3.65 1.65 0.29
C GLU A 28 -4.78 1.47 -0.72
N VAL A 29 -5.95 2.05 -0.44
CA VAL A 29 -7.07 2.08 -1.39
C VAL A 29 -7.34 3.53 -1.80
N LYS A 30 -7.55 3.75 -3.10
CA LYS A 30 -7.78 5.10 -3.65
C LYS A 30 -8.89 5.08 -4.70
N LEU A 31 -9.86 5.99 -4.54
CA LEU A 31 -10.94 6.23 -5.50
C LEU A 31 -10.51 7.22 -6.60
N LYS A 32 -9.35 6.98 -7.18
CA LYS A 32 -8.82 7.72 -8.33
C LYS A 32 -7.97 6.80 -9.20
N GLU A 33 -7.84 7.15 -10.47
CA GLU A 33 -7.09 6.36 -11.44
C GLU A 33 -5.57 6.48 -11.23
N ALA A 34 -5.07 7.71 -11.19
CA ALA A 34 -3.64 7.99 -11.07
C ALA A 34 -3.22 8.07 -9.61
N VAL A 35 -2.13 7.36 -9.28
CA VAL A 35 -1.47 7.40 -7.97
C VAL A 35 -0.30 8.38 -8.03
N ASP A 36 -0.26 9.32 -7.10
CA ASP A 36 0.80 10.31 -6.97
C ASP A 36 1.69 10.03 -5.73
N ASP A 37 2.75 10.81 -5.56
CA ASP A 37 3.71 10.61 -4.46
C ASP A 37 3.09 10.81 -3.08
N ARG A 38 2.03 11.62 -3.00
CA ARG A 38 1.32 11.83 -1.74
C ARG A 38 0.62 10.54 -1.36
N ASP A 39 -0.01 9.82 -2.27
CA ASP A 39 -0.75 8.58 -1.94
C ASP A 39 0.13 7.48 -1.34
N VAL A 40 1.41 7.41 -1.74
CA VAL A 40 2.31 6.31 -1.35
C VAL A 40 3.23 6.65 -0.19
N ARG A 41 3.25 7.91 0.25
CA ARG A 41 4.18 8.40 1.28
C ARG A 41 4.15 7.57 2.58
N TYR A 42 2.98 7.05 2.95
CA TYR A 42 2.83 6.26 4.17
C TYR A 42 3.27 4.81 4.00
N LEU A 43 3.16 4.25 2.80
CA LEU A 43 3.76 2.95 2.45
C LEU A 43 5.28 3.02 2.58
N HIS A 44 5.89 4.07 2.00
CA HIS A 44 7.34 4.33 2.12
C HIS A 44 7.76 4.60 3.56
N TRP A 45 6.96 5.35 4.33
CA TRP A 45 7.22 5.57 5.74
C TRP A 45 7.21 4.25 6.53
N LEU A 46 6.26 3.34 6.29
CA LEU A 46 6.24 2.07 7.01
C LEU A 46 7.47 1.24 6.69
N GLU A 47 7.83 1.12 5.41
CA GLU A 47 9.07 0.47 4.97
C GLU A 47 10.29 1.10 5.66
N SER A 48 10.36 2.43 5.77
CA SER A 48 11.43 3.12 6.49
C SER A 48 11.46 2.81 8.00
N LYS A 49 10.42 2.19 8.58
CA LYS A 49 10.35 1.84 10.00
C LYS A 49 10.63 0.37 10.29
N ILE A 50 10.28 -0.52 9.39
CA ILE A 50 10.39 -1.97 9.61
C ILE A 50 11.26 -2.68 8.56
N GLY A 51 11.81 -1.93 7.61
CA GLY A 51 12.76 -2.39 6.60
C GLY A 51 12.21 -3.55 5.79
N ASP A 52 13.07 -4.55 5.60
CA ASP A 52 12.84 -5.75 4.78
C ASP A 52 11.67 -6.63 5.25
N ARG A 53 11.02 -6.28 6.37
CA ARG A 53 9.74 -6.87 6.72
C ARG A 53 8.65 -6.46 5.73
N VAL A 54 8.73 -5.29 5.10
CA VAL A 54 7.83 -4.93 3.99
C VAL A 54 8.25 -5.71 2.75
N VAL A 55 7.41 -6.62 2.28
CA VAL A 55 7.75 -7.46 1.11
C VAL A 55 7.45 -6.79 -0.21
N ASP A 56 6.42 -5.94 -0.24
CA ASP A 56 6.05 -5.10 -1.37
C ASP A 56 5.10 -3.99 -0.87
N LYS A 57 4.77 -3.03 -1.72
CA LYS A 57 3.85 -1.92 -1.40
C LYS A 57 2.76 -1.88 -2.47
N VAL A 58 1.49 -1.89 -2.06
CA VAL A 58 0.37 -1.96 -3.01
C VAL A 58 -0.57 -0.77 -2.86
N VAL A 59 -1.03 -0.24 -3.99
CA VAL A 59 -2.18 0.66 -4.05
C VAL A 59 -3.26 0.02 -4.91
N VAL A 60 -4.44 -0.16 -4.34
CA VAL A 60 -5.64 -0.58 -5.06
C VAL A 60 -6.37 0.66 -5.56
N THR A 61 -6.67 0.69 -6.86
CA THR A 61 -7.29 1.85 -7.52
C THR A 61 -8.55 1.49 -8.29
N THR A 62 -9.29 2.50 -8.73
CA THR A 62 -10.38 2.37 -9.70
C THR A 62 -9.92 2.58 -11.15
N GLY A 63 -8.61 2.63 -11.39
CA GLY A 63 -8.02 2.80 -12.72
C GLY A 63 -8.14 1.57 -13.60
N LYS A 64 -7.64 1.65 -14.85
CA LYS A 64 -7.77 0.55 -15.84
C LYS A 64 -6.55 -0.35 -15.94
N HIS A 65 -5.39 0.11 -15.50
CA HIS A 65 -4.12 -0.56 -15.75
C HIS A 65 -3.41 -0.92 -14.46
N ALA A 66 -2.89 -2.14 -14.39
CA ALA A 66 -1.90 -2.51 -13.40
C ALA A 66 -0.52 -2.09 -13.89
N TYR A 67 0.27 -1.48 -13.01
CA TYR A 67 1.63 -1.07 -13.32
C TYR A 67 2.47 -0.98 -12.04
N ARG A 68 3.79 -1.01 -12.18
CA ARG A 68 4.72 -0.71 -11.09
C ARG A 68 5.27 0.70 -11.29
N ARG A 69 5.17 1.52 -10.26
CA ARG A 69 5.79 2.85 -10.21
C ARG A 69 7.31 2.74 -10.13
N ALA A 70 8.02 3.81 -10.47
CA ALA A 70 9.48 3.86 -10.39
C ALA A 70 10.03 3.67 -8.96
N ASP A 71 9.23 4.01 -7.94
CA ASP A 71 9.54 3.80 -6.51
C ASP A 71 9.17 2.41 -6.00
N GLY A 72 8.85 1.48 -6.91
CA GLY A 72 8.57 0.09 -6.61
C GLY A 72 7.14 -0.21 -6.18
N VAL A 73 6.28 0.79 -5.97
CA VAL A 73 4.88 0.56 -5.55
C VAL A 73 4.08 -0.06 -6.69
N VAL A 74 3.36 -1.14 -6.40
CA VAL A 74 2.46 -1.82 -7.35
C VAL A 74 1.09 -1.17 -7.29
N VAL A 75 0.60 -0.70 -8.44
CA VAL A 75 -0.75 -0.18 -8.60
C VAL A 75 -1.61 -1.25 -9.24
N VAL A 76 -2.71 -1.62 -8.58
CA VAL A 76 -3.60 -2.71 -9.00
C VAL A 76 -5.03 -2.19 -9.07
N PRO A 77 -5.67 -2.18 -10.25
CA PRO A 77 -7.11 -1.96 -10.34
C PRO A 77 -7.89 -2.97 -9.50
N LEU A 78 -8.87 -2.50 -8.73
CA LEU A 78 -9.76 -3.36 -7.95
C LEU A 78 -10.43 -4.43 -8.82
N ALA A 79 -10.73 -4.09 -10.08
CA ALA A 79 -11.32 -5.02 -11.06
C ALA A 79 -10.45 -6.25 -11.38
N LEU A 80 -9.15 -6.25 -11.04
CA LEU A 80 -8.26 -7.40 -11.22
C LEU A 80 -8.22 -8.34 -10.00
N LEU A 81 -8.81 -7.92 -8.87
CA LEU A 81 -8.97 -8.77 -7.70
C LEU A 81 -10.29 -9.52 -7.85
N GLY A 82 -10.26 -10.59 -8.65
CA GLY A 82 -11.41 -11.46 -8.87
C GLY A 82 -11.96 -12.05 -7.57
N PRO A 83 -13.19 -12.60 -7.58
CA PRO A 83 -13.71 -13.41 -6.49
C PRO A 83 -13.01 -14.76 -6.37
#